data_AF-A0A183GTI0-F1
#
_entry.id   AF-A0A183GTI0-F1
#
_cell.length_a   1.000
_cell.length_b   1.000
_cell.length_c   1.000
_cell.angle_alpha   90.00
_cell.angle_beta   90.00
_cell.angle_gamma   90.00
#
_symmetry.space_group_name_H-M   'P 1'
#
loop_
_entity.id
_entity.type
_entity.pdbx_description
1 polymer ?
#
loop_
_entity_poly.entity_id
_entity_poly.type
_entity_poly.pdbx_seq_one_letter_code
_entity_poly.pdbx_strand_id
1 'polypeptide(L)'
;MVYTDDPNLHRCRYNNRYPWLGVFGRPLSFAVDAYGHISTSAWLKTEMDTLLKGIENTDPPQQRAFEVLQYLSDKAEAMCDEDPTISMLLLGLERCTPPRETDNEAVVADMTAWVASAKSWGERNRSWIMREMRQIESSWAASKKNESDRAVKWETYRNDPLRWGTTGGGPRSKWDGERTERTKWAWALAQLRDGKDIYSQALKLDEVAHVALKQEPTKTRLVITTPMGSYLRQSYMAMRAGHCPDLSSPLTSQDVLTEQMASVWQYYVSVDAKSFDHQIPRWFVEEAIMMVSRVAGVPDIGREEIAALRRLRVATHGRTVRYRGGVLSGWRLTSFIGTLASEIFCQRVSERSSAVVRYLVQGDDVLLFSNTPISEVLSEVAAEFQLVLKHAPVDAPTGIFLQRTLGRGYSHTAFGRAVRQLFYAYPWLERHLVKLASCQNSS
;
A
#
# COMPACT_ATOMS: atom_id res chain seq x y z
N MET A 1 8.06 27.34 -1.40
CA MET A 1 8.01 26.94 -2.82
C MET A 1 6.61 27.23 -3.34
N VAL A 2 6.47 27.94 -4.46
CA VAL A 2 5.15 28.20 -5.08
C VAL A 2 4.88 27.10 -6.11
N TYR A 3 3.79 26.36 -5.93
CA TYR A 3 3.38 25.31 -6.85
C TYR A 3 2.43 25.90 -7.90
N THR A 4 2.86 25.90 -9.16
CA THR A 4 2.09 26.43 -10.30
C THR A 4 1.11 25.38 -10.83
N ASP A 5 -0.11 25.78 -11.18
CA ASP A 5 -1.06 24.95 -11.93
C ASP A 5 -0.58 24.87 -13.39
N ASP A 6 -0.34 23.68 -13.95
CA ASP A 6 -0.01 23.51 -15.37
C ASP A 6 -1.21 22.88 -16.10
N PRO A 7 -1.98 23.67 -16.88
CA PRO A 7 -3.16 23.23 -17.62
C PRO A 7 -2.94 21.98 -18.50
N ASN A 8 -1.71 21.72 -18.95
CA ASN A 8 -1.39 20.56 -19.79
C ASN A 8 -1.34 19.26 -19.00
N LEU A 9 -1.23 19.34 -17.68
CA LEU A 9 -1.27 18.18 -16.79
C LEU A 9 -2.68 17.77 -16.41
N HIS A 10 -3.74 18.39 -16.96
CA HIS A 10 -5.11 18.12 -16.56
C HIS A 10 -5.86 17.16 -17.49
N ARG A 11 -6.67 16.27 -16.90
CA ARG A 11 -7.63 15.41 -17.63
C ARG A 11 -8.98 16.07 -17.85
N CYS A 12 -9.39 16.95 -16.94
CA CYS A 12 -10.69 17.59 -17.02
C CYS A 12 -10.58 19.12 -16.87
N ARG A 13 -11.51 19.83 -17.52
CA ARG A 13 -11.63 21.29 -17.48
C ARG A 13 -12.54 21.75 -16.34
N TYR A 14 -12.33 21.23 -15.13
CA TYR A 14 -13.06 21.73 -13.96
C TYR A 14 -12.79 23.23 -13.77
N ASN A 15 -13.76 24.03 -13.32
CA ASN A 15 -13.53 25.47 -13.18
C ASN A 15 -12.58 25.75 -11.99
N ASN A 16 -11.56 26.58 -12.18
CA ASN A 16 -10.65 27.00 -11.11
C ASN A 16 -11.01 28.42 -10.65
N ARG A 17 -11.79 28.53 -9.55
CA ARG A 17 -12.19 29.81 -8.95
C ARG A 17 -11.04 30.53 -8.24
N TYR A 18 -9.96 29.80 -7.94
CA TYR A 18 -8.83 30.29 -7.14
C TYR A 18 -7.49 30.06 -7.86
N PRO A 19 -7.27 30.65 -9.05
CA PRO A 19 -6.05 30.39 -9.84
C PRO A 19 -4.76 30.84 -9.15
N TRP A 20 -4.83 31.85 -8.28
CA TRP A 20 -3.72 32.34 -7.46
C TRP A 20 -3.20 31.33 -6.43
N LEU A 21 -3.99 30.27 -6.13
CA LEU A 21 -3.56 29.15 -5.30
C LEU A 21 -2.82 28.06 -6.08
N GLY A 22 -2.60 28.23 -7.40
CA GLY A 22 -1.94 27.25 -8.24
C GLY A 22 -2.65 25.90 -8.20
N VAL A 23 -1.88 24.83 -8.01
CA VAL A 23 -2.36 23.43 -7.94
C VAL A 23 -3.42 23.15 -6.86
N PHE A 24 -3.55 24.02 -5.85
CA PHE A 24 -4.54 23.90 -4.79
C PHE A 24 -5.91 24.51 -5.18
N GLY A 25 -5.94 25.37 -6.20
CA GLY A 25 -7.14 26.13 -6.56
C GLY A 25 -8.30 25.26 -7.05
N ARG A 26 -8.03 24.22 -7.85
CA ARG A 26 -9.07 23.30 -8.35
C ARG A 26 -9.63 22.38 -7.27
N PRO A 27 -8.80 21.69 -6.45
CA PRO A 27 -9.32 20.96 -5.28
C PRO A 27 -10.16 21.84 -4.36
N LEU A 28 -9.75 23.08 -4.10
CA LEU A 28 -10.51 24.01 -3.27
C LEU A 28 -11.82 24.46 -3.95
N SER A 29 -11.80 24.71 -5.26
CA SER A 29 -13.01 25.01 -6.03
C SER A 29 -14.01 23.86 -5.95
N PHE A 30 -13.53 22.63 -6.07
CA PHE A 30 -14.35 21.42 -5.92
C PHE A 30 -14.91 21.29 -4.52
N ALA A 31 -14.10 21.52 -3.48
CA ALA A 31 -14.56 21.47 -2.09
C ALA A 31 -15.70 22.46 -1.84
N VAL A 32 -15.57 23.69 -2.37
CA VAL A 32 -16.60 24.74 -2.25
C VAL A 32 -17.88 24.37 -3.00
N ASP A 33 -17.77 23.76 -4.17
CA ASP A 33 -18.95 23.32 -4.94
C ASP A 33 -19.62 22.10 -4.31
N ALA A 34 -18.84 21.11 -3.87
CA ALA A 34 -19.32 19.98 -3.10
C ALA A 34 -20.05 20.44 -1.82
N TYR A 35 -19.51 21.45 -1.14
CA TYR A 35 -20.13 22.06 0.02
C TYR A 35 -21.50 22.65 -0.27
N GLY A 36 -21.68 23.30 -1.44
CA GLY A 36 -22.99 23.78 -1.88
C GLY A 36 -24.04 22.68 -2.11
N HIS A 37 -23.63 21.43 -2.23
CA HIS A 37 -24.50 20.26 -2.42
C HIS A 37 -24.75 19.47 -1.13
N ILE A 38 -23.99 19.71 -0.06
CA ILE A 38 -24.21 19.10 1.25
C ILE A 38 -25.35 19.88 1.93
N SER A 39 -26.55 19.29 1.98
CA SER A 39 -27.77 19.97 2.46
C SER A 39 -27.96 19.92 3.98
N THR A 40 -26.93 19.60 4.76
CA THR A 40 -27.07 19.31 6.20
C THR A 40 -26.70 20.49 7.10
N SER A 41 -27.41 20.61 8.22
CA SER A 41 -27.21 21.61 9.29
C SER A 41 -25.91 21.44 10.08
N ALA A 42 -25.16 20.37 9.82
CA ALA A 42 -23.98 19.99 10.60
C ALA A 42 -22.72 20.78 10.23
N TRP A 43 -22.72 21.48 9.09
CA TRP A 43 -21.59 22.30 8.67
C TRP A 43 -22.09 23.69 8.25
N LEU A 44 -21.76 24.72 9.04
CA LEU A 44 -22.27 26.08 8.81
C LEU A 44 -21.52 26.78 7.66
N LYS A 45 -22.26 27.42 6.74
CA LYS A 45 -21.68 28.16 5.60
C LYS A 45 -20.66 29.20 6.06
N THR A 46 -20.92 29.79 7.22
CA THR A 46 -20.05 30.76 7.89
C THR A 46 -18.65 30.19 8.20
N GLU A 47 -18.54 28.89 8.46
CA GLU A 47 -17.27 28.21 8.70
C GLU A 47 -16.44 28.16 7.41
N MET A 48 -17.03 27.73 6.29
CA MET A 48 -16.36 27.70 4.99
C MET A 48 -15.92 29.11 4.56
N ASP A 49 -16.79 30.11 4.71
CA ASP A 49 -16.47 31.51 4.41
C ASP A 49 -15.29 32.02 5.26
N THR A 50 -15.23 31.60 6.53
CA THR A 50 -14.13 31.94 7.45
C THR A 50 -12.82 31.28 7.02
N LEU A 51 -12.86 30.00 6.63
CA LEU A 51 -11.69 29.28 6.14
C LEU A 51 -11.14 29.92 4.86
N LEU A 52 -12.01 30.26 3.90
CA LEU A 52 -11.62 30.91 2.64
C LEU A 52 -10.98 32.29 2.87
N LYS A 53 -11.60 33.13 3.71
CA LYS A 53 -11.00 34.41 4.12
C LYS A 53 -9.64 34.23 4.81
N GLY A 54 -9.48 33.16 5.59
CA GLY A 54 -8.21 32.83 6.22
C GLY A 54 -7.10 32.54 5.20
N ILE A 55 -7.42 31.90 4.08
CA ILE A 55 -6.46 31.63 3.00
C ILE A 55 -5.98 32.93 2.35
N GLU A 56 -6.90 33.84 2.02
CA GLU A 56 -6.58 35.12 1.36
C GLU A 56 -5.67 36.02 2.19
N ASN A 57 -5.74 35.91 3.52
CA ASN A 57 -4.99 36.73 4.46
C ASN A 57 -3.68 36.09 4.95
N THR A 58 -3.27 34.92 4.42
CA THR A 58 -2.06 34.20 4.85
C THR A 58 -0.99 34.20 3.76
N ASP A 59 0.28 34.41 4.14
CA ASP A 59 1.44 34.25 3.26
C ASP A 59 2.37 33.14 3.80
N PRO A 60 2.60 32.02 3.08
CA PRO A 60 2.11 31.73 1.73
C PRO A 60 0.69 31.13 1.71
N PRO A 61 -0.21 31.61 0.83
CA PRO A 61 -1.61 31.19 0.82
C PRO A 61 -1.82 29.72 0.43
N GLN A 62 -0.90 29.16 -0.35
CA GLN A 62 -0.96 27.75 -0.77
C GLN A 62 -0.84 26.77 0.41
N GLN A 63 -0.02 27.10 1.40
CA GLN A 63 0.12 26.27 2.60
C GLN A 63 -1.17 26.30 3.42
N ARG A 64 -1.78 27.47 3.56
CA ARG A 64 -3.07 27.61 4.24
C ARG A 64 -4.18 26.86 3.50
N ALA A 65 -4.18 26.88 2.17
CA ALA A 65 -5.13 26.12 1.36
C ALA A 65 -5.00 24.60 1.58
N PHE A 66 -3.77 24.08 1.70
CA PHE A 66 -3.54 22.67 2.08
C PHE A 66 -4.13 22.35 3.46
N GLU A 67 -3.85 23.18 4.47
CA GLU A 67 -4.37 23.00 5.83
C GLU A 67 -5.90 23.00 5.87
N VAL A 68 -6.53 23.87 5.08
CA VAL A 68 -8.00 23.89 4.94
C VAL A 68 -8.49 22.59 4.32
N LEU A 69 -7.91 22.12 3.22
CA LEU A 69 -8.30 20.86 2.59
C LEU A 69 -8.10 19.65 3.55
N GLN A 70 -7.02 19.64 4.32
CA GLN A 70 -6.77 18.62 5.35
C GLN A 70 -7.84 18.67 6.44
N TYR A 71 -8.13 19.86 6.97
CA TYR A 71 -9.17 20.06 7.98
C TYR A 71 -10.55 19.57 7.50
N LEU A 72 -10.92 19.90 6.26
CA LEU A 72 -12.18 19.44 5.67
C LEU A 72 -12.22 17.91 5.55
N SER A 73 -11.10 17.28 5.19
CA SER A 73 -10.97 15.82 5.10
C SER A 73 -11.11 15.15 6.47
N ASP A 74 -10.41 15.66 7.48
CA ASP A 74 -10.44 15.13 8.86
C ASP A 74 -11.84 15.28 9.47
N LYS A 75 -12.49 16.42 9.24
CA LYS A 75 -13.87 16.66 9.69
C LYS A 75 -14.87 15.74 8.96
N ALA A 76 -14.70 15.54 7.66
CA ALA A 76 -15.52 14.60 6.89
C ALA A 76 -15.34 13.15 7.35
N GLU A 77 -14.16 12.76 7.84
CA GLU A 77 -13.91 11.46 8.45
C GLU A 77 -14.66 11.32 9.79
N ALA A 78 -14.60 12.34 10.65
CA ALA A 78 -15.29 12.36 11.94
C ALA A 78 -16.83 12.33 11.80
N MET A 79 -17.37 12.88 10.71
CA MET A 79 -18.82 12.95 10.43
C MET A 79 -19.34 11.79 9.57
N CYS A 80 -18.51 10.77 9.29
CA CYS A 80 -18.86 9.69 8.37
C CYS A 80 -20.12 8.91 8.78
N ASP A 81 -20.42 8.87 10.08
CA ASP A 81 -21.62 8.23 10.63
C ASP A 81 -22.88 9.10 10.55
N GLU A 82 -22.73 10.43 10.43
CA GLU A 82 -23.85 11.38 10.44
C GLU A 82 -24.40 11.63 9.03
N ASP A 83 -23.51 11.84 8.05
CA ASP A 83 -23.87 12.03 6.64
C ASP A 83 -22.78 11.45 5.72
N PRO A 84 -23.01 10.25 5.17
CA PRO A 84 -22.06 9.59 4.27
C PRO A 84 -21.72 10.42 3.02
N THR A 85 -22.60 11.35 2.61
CA THR A 85 -22.40 12.24 1.46
C THR A 85 -21.19 13.16 1.68
N ILE A 86 -21.00 13.62 2.92
CA ILE A 86 -19.87 14.48 3.30
C ILE A 86 -18.55 13.74 3.08
N SER A 87 -18.44 12.53 3.62
CA SER A 87 -17.25 11.69 3.45
C SER A 87 -17.05 11.26 2.00
N MET A 88 -18.11 11.02 1.25
CA MET A 88 -18.02 10.71 -0.18
C MET A 88 -17.38 11.85 -0.97
N LEU A 89 -17.75 13.10 -0.71
CA LEU A 89 -17.31 14.24 -1.49
C LEU A 89 -15.98 14.82 -1.02
N LEU A 90 -15.76 14.91 0.29
CA LEU A 90 -14.69 15.73 0.87
C LEU A 90 -13.50 14.91 1.41
N LEU A 91 -13.71 13.64 1.77
CA LEU A 91 -12.62 12.80 2.26
C LEU A 91 -11.58 12.56 1.16
N GLY A 92 -10.33 12.90 1.47
CA GLY A 92 -9.18 12.68 0.59
C GLY A 92 -8.87 13.80 -0.40
N LEU A 93 -9.58 14.93 -0.36
CA LEU A 93 -9.29 16.07 -1.25
C LEU A 93 -7.90 16.67 -1.02
N GLU A 94 -7.38 16.61 0.21
CA GLU A 94 -6.01 17.01 0.55
C GLU A 94 -4.96 16.24 -0.26
N ARG A 95 -5.31 15.04 -0.77
CA ARG A 95 -4.43 14.21 -1.59
C ARG A 95 -4.36 14.65 -3.06
N CYS A 96 -5.06 15.71 -3.44
CA CYS A 96 -4.97 16.33 -4.76
C CYS A 96 -3.85 17.38 -4.85
N THR A 97 -3.00 17.46 -3.83
CA THR A 97 -1.96 18.49 -3.68
C THR A 97 -0.55 17.95 -4.01
N PRO A 98 0.49 18.79 -4.08
CA PRO A 98 1.87 18.38 -4.33
C PRO A 98 2.46 17.41 -3.33
N PRO A 99 3.43 16.56 -3.73
CA PRO A 99 4.07 15.66 -2.81
C PRO A 99 4.84 16.47 -1.78
N ARG A 100 4.78 16.00 -0.53
CA ARG A 100 5.59 16.56 0.55
C ARG A 100 7.07 16.46 0.18
N GLU A 101 7.81 17.55 0.37
CA GLU A 101 9.27 17.51 0.28
C GLU A 101 9.84 16.58 1.35
N THR A 102 10.81 15.76 0.96
CA THR A 102 11.40 14.76 1.84
C THR A 102 12.86 15.08 2.07
N ASP A 103 13.25 15.11 3.34
CA ASP A 103 14.65 15.20 3.75
C ASP A 103 15.35 13.83 3.54
N ASN A 104 16.53 13.85 2.94
CA ASN A 104 17.31 12.65 2.66
C ASN A 104 17.70 11.92 3.96
N GLU A 105 18.02 12.66 5.03
CA GLU A 105 18.37 12.04 6.33
C GLU A 105 17.14 11.39 6.97
N ALA A 106 15.97 12.03 6.89
CA ALA A 106 14.70 11.42 7.29
C ALA A 106 14.40 10.12 6.51
N VAL A 107 14.66 10.09 5.20
CA VAL A 107 14.52 8.88 4.37
C VAL A 107 15.48 7.77 4.81
N VAL A 108 16.74 8.10 5.10
CA VAL A 108 17.74 7.13 5.58
C VAL A 108 17.36 6.60 6.96
N ALA A 109 16.89 7.46 7.86
CA ALA A 109 16.45 7.09 9.20
C ALA A 109 15.23 6.16 9.14
N ASP A 110 14.23 6.47 8.32
CA ASP A 110 13.03 5.65 8.14
C ASP A 110 13.37 4.28 7.52
N MET A 111 14.23 4.25 6.49
CA MET A 111 14.75 2.99 5.92
C MET A 111 15.46 2.15 6.99
N THR A 112 16.37 2.76 7.76
CA THR A 112 17.12 2.07 8.82
C THR A 112 16.18 1.50 9.88
N ALA A 113 15.22 2.31 10.34
CA ALA A 113 14.21 1.89 11.30
C ALA A 113 13.34 0.74 10.76
N TRP A 114 12.99 0.76 9.47
CA TRP A 114 12.26 -0.30 8.81
C TRP A 114 13.06 -1.60 8.80
N VAL A 115 14.26 -1.61 8.22
CA VAL A 115 14.90 -2.88 7.84
C VAL A 115 16.01 -3.37 8.76
N ALA A 116 16.63 -2.48 9.55
CA ALA A 116 17.80 -2.82 10.35
C ALA A 116 17.51 -3.02 11.84
N SER A 117 16.41 -2.46 12.35
CA SER A 117 16.04 -2.62 13.76
C SER A 117 15.55 -4.03 14.09
N ALA A 118 15.81 -4.49 15.30
CA ALA A 118 15.19 -5.70 15.82
C ALA A 118 13.66 -5.51 15.91
N LYS A 119 12.93 -6.59 15.60
CA LYS A 119 11.48 -6.62 15.50
C LYS A 119 10.95 -7.62 16.51
N SER A 120 9.91 -7.24 17.25
CA SER A 120 9.38 -8.03 18.35
C SER A 120 7.94 -8.49 18.13
N TRP A 121 7.33 -8.13 16.99
CA TRP A 121 5.96 -8.52 16.69
C TRP A 121 5.80 -10.04 16.79
N GLY A 122 4.81 -10.48 17.56
CA GLY A 122 4.48 -11.89 17.73
C GLY A 122 5.52 -12.75 18.46
N GLU A 123 6.63 -12.20 18.98
CA GLU A 123 7.70 -13.02 19.57
C GLU A 123 7.22 -13.81 20.80
N ARG A 124 6.35 -13.20 21.62
CA ARG A 124 5.75 -13.84 22.80
C ARG A 124 4.83 -15.01 22.44
N ASN A 125 4.27 -14.98 21.23
CA ASN A 125 3.28 -15.94 20.76
C ASN A 125 3.81 -16.81 19.62
N ARG A 126 5.12 -16.83 19.42
CA ARG A 126 5.74 -17.43 18.23
C ARG A 126 5.33 -18.87 18.01
N SER A 127 5.30 -19.69 19.07
CA SER A 127 4.86 -21.10 18.96
C SER A 127 3.40 -21.23 18.53
N TRP A 128 2.52 -20.35 19.02
CA TRP A 128 1.11 -20.30 18.61
C TRP A 128 0.99 -19.84 17.15
N ILE A 129 1.68 -18.75 16.76
CA ILE A 129 1.69 -18.25 15.37
C ILE A 129 2.16 -19.34 14.40
N MET A 130 3.24 -20.04 14.72
CA MET A 130 3.78 -21.12 13.88
C MET A 130 2.80 -22.27 13.72
N ARG A 131 1.97 -22.56 14.74
CA ARG A 131 0.92 -23.57 14.66
C ARG A 131 -0.20 -23.12 13.74
N GLU A 132 -0.68 -21.89 13.87
CA GLU A 132 -1.74 -21.35 12.99
C GLU A 132 -1.27 -21.28 11.53
N MET A 133 -0.02 -20.85 11.30
CA MET A 133 0.58 -20.92 9.96
C MET A 133 0.54 -22.34 9.39
N ARG A 134 0.90 -23.37 10.18
CA ARG A 134 0.83 -24.76 9.69
C ARG A 134 -0.58 -25.24 9.36
N GLN A 135 -1.60 -24.75 10.09
CA GLN A 135 -2.99 -25.06 9.78
C GLN A 135 -3.39 -24.47 8.43
N ILE A 136 -3.12 -23.18 8.23
CA ILE A 136 -3.34 -22.47 6.96
C ILE A 136 -2.59 -23.16 5.81
N GLU A 137 -1.33 -23.54 6.02
CA GLU A 137 -0.54 -24.27 5.03
C GLU A 137 -1.18 -25.60 4.64
N SER A 138 -1.66 -26.35 5.64
CA SER A 138 -2.25 -27.68 5.43
C SER A 138 -3.54 -27.60 4.63
N SER A 139 -4.41 -26.64 4.95
CA SER A 139 -5.64 -26.36 4.18
C SER A 139 -5.31 -25.92 2.76
N TRP A 140 -4.36 -24.99 2.61
CA TRP A 140 -3.94 -24.48 1.31
C TRP A 140 -3.37 -25.60 0.42
N ALA A 141 -2.48 -26.44 0.96
CA ALA A 141 -1.95 -27.60 0.23
C ALA A 141 -3.04 -28.61 -0.14
N ALA A 142 -4.05 -28.82 0.71
CA ALA A 142 -5.16 -29.72 0.43
C ALA A 142 -6.02 -29.21 -0.75
N SER A 143 -6.28 -27.90 -0.83
CA SER A 143 -7.02 -27.28 -1.94
C SER A 143 -6.33 -27.46 -3.31
N LYS A 144 -5.00 -27.64 -3.31
CA LYS A 144 -4.17 -27.74 -4.52
C LYS A 144 -4.06 -29.14 -5.13
N LYS A 145 -4.44 -30.20 -4.42
CA LYS A 145 -4.20 -31.59 -4.83
C LYS A 145 -4.83 -31.97 -6.19
N ASN A 146 -5.71 -31.15 -6.75
CA ASN A 146 -6.36 -31.39 -8.05
C ASN A 146 -5.75 -30.60 -9.24
N GLU A 147 -4.75 -29.72 -9.03
CA GLU A 147 -4.21 -28.83 -10.08
C GLU A 147 -2.74 -29.11 -10.48
N SER A 148 -2.07 -30.06 -9.82
CA SER A 148 -0.60 -30.14 -9.82
C SER A 148 0.07 -30.66 -11.10
N ASP A 149 -0.66 -31.28 -12.03
CA ASP A 149 -0.06 -31.94 -13.20
C ASP A 149 0.21 -31.01 -14.41
N ARG A 150 -0.17 -29.73 -14.33
CA ARG A 150 -0.02 -28.76 -15.45
C ARG A 150 0.95 -27.61 -15.18
N ALA A 151 1.71 -27.65 -14.08
CA ALA A 151 2.55 -26.53 -13.68
C ALA A 151 3.83 -26.42 -14.54
N VAL A 152 4.11 -25.21 -15.02
CA VAL A 152 5.33 -24.89 -15.79
C VAL A 152 6.57 -25.13 -14.94
N LYS A 153 7.59 -25.80 -15.52
CA LYS A 153 8.89 -26.02 -14.87
C LYS A 153 9.63 -24.71 -14.65
N TRP A 154 10.49 -24.65 -13.63
CA TRP A 154 11.24 -23.45 -13.26
C TRP A 154 12.10 -22.93 -14.42
N GLU A 155 12.79 -23.81 -15.12
CA GLU A 155 13.69 -23.51 -16.23
C GLU A 155 12.95 -22.81 -17.38
N THR A 156 11.72 -23.25 -17.64
CA THR A 156 10.83 -22.63 -18.63
C THR A 156 10.30 -21.31 -18.11
N TYR A 157 9.79 -21.27 -16.88
CA TYR A 157 9.16 -20.08 -16.31
C TYR A 157 10.12 -18.89 -16.24
N ARG A 158 11.33 -19.09 -15.73
CA ARG A 158 12.30 -18.01 -15.51
C ARG A 158 12.77 -17.35 -16.81
N ASN A 159 12.66 -18.04 -17.94
CA ASN A 159 13.01 -17.55 -19.27
C ASN A 159 11.79 -17.11 -20.10
N ASP A 160 10.58 -17.15 -19.53
CA ASP A 160 9.34 -16.72 -20.16
C ASP A 160 8.83 -15.41 -19.52
N PRO A 161 9.30 -14.25 -19.99
CA PRO A 161 8.89 -12.97 -19.43
C PRO A 161 7.39 -12.69 -19.59
N LEU A 162 6.64 -13.41 -20.46
CA LEU A 162 5.17 -13.30 -20.56
C LEU A 162 4.46 -13.64 -19.26
N ARG A 163 5.11 -14.43 -18.40
CA ARG A 163 4.49 -14.91 -17.16
C ARG A 163 4.79 -14.05 -15.94
N TRP A 164 5.83 -13.23 -15.98
CA TRP A 164 6.32 -12.50 -14.79
C TRP A 164 6.78 -11.07 -15.06
N GLY A 165 7.00 -10.70 -16.31
CA GLY A 165 7.43 -9.37 -16.70
C GLY A 165 6.42 -8.31 -16.31
N THR A 166 6.91 -7.19 -15.78
CA THR A 166 6.10 -6.01 -15.44
C THR A 166 6.69 -4.77 -16.10
N THR A 167 5.87 -3.75 -16.25
CA THR A 167 6.21 -2.46 -16.88
C THR A 167 7.10 -1.57 -16.01
N GLY A 168 7.61 -2.05 -14.86
CA GLY A 168 8.47 -1.27 -13.98
C GLY A 168 9.39 -2.11 -13.11
N GLY A 169 10.41 -1.46 -12.57
CA GLY A 169 11.38 -2.06 -11.63
C GLY A 169 12.33 -3.07 -12.28
N GLY A 170 12.57 -2.96 -13.59
CA GLY A 170 13.63 -3.70 -14.27
C GLY A 170 14.95 -2.92 -14.29
N PRO A 171 16.10 -3.60 -14.46
CA PRO A 171 17.36 -2.95 -14.74
C PRO A 171 17.27 -2.09 -16.02
N ARG A 172 18.09 -1.04 -16.09
CA ARG A 172 18.19 -0.22 -17.30
C ARG A 172 18.60 -1.09 -18.48
N SER A 173 17.82 -1.05 -19.55
CA SER A 173 18.07 -1.83 -20.76
C SER A 173 17.66 -1.04 -22.00
N LYS A 174 18.38 -1.25 -23.10
CA LYS A 174 18.00 -0.70 -24.41
C LYS A 174 17.17 -1.73 -25.14
N TRP A 175 15.95 -1.35 -25.49
CA TRP A 175 15.06 -2.13 -26.35
C TRP A 175 14.69 -1.24 -27.54
N ASP A 176 14.81 -1.79 -28.76
CA ASP A 176 14.52 -1.08 -30.01
C ASP A 176 15.31 0.23 -30.24
N GLY A 177 16.64 0.16 -30.08
CA GLY A 177 17.57 1.17 -30.59
C GLY A 177 17.79 2.43 -29.74
N GLU A 178 16.76 3.05 -29.16
CA GLU A 178 16.90 4.45 -28.69
C GLU A 178 16.49 4.71 -27.23
N ARG A 179 15.49 4.01 -26.68
CA ARG A 179 15.03 4.26 -25.31
C ARG A 179 15.66 3.33 -24.29
N THR A 180 16.20 3.93 -23.24
CA THR A 180 16.63 3.20 -22.04
C THR A 180 15.42 3.01 -21.14
N GLU A 181 14.86 1.80 -21.18
CA GLU A 181 13.69 1.43 -20.42
C GLU A 181 14.09 0.85 -19.05
N ARG A 182 13.24 1.05 -18.03
CA ARG A 182 13.36 0.47 -16.68
C ARG A 182 12.25 -0.53 -16.40
N THR A 183 11.87 -1.30 -17.42
CA THR A 183 10.84 -2.33 -17.34
C THR A 183 11.49 -3.71 -17.25
N LYS A 184 10.87 -4.63 -16.51
CA LYS A 184 11.38 -6.02 -16.43
C LYS A 184 11.28 -6.72 -17.79
N TRP A 185 10.28 -6.32 -18.58
CA TRP A 185 10.06 -6.75 -19.94
C TRP A 185 11.19 -6.41 -20.89
N ALA A 186 11.54 -5.13 -21.00
CA ALA A 186 12.63 -4.69 -21.87
C ALA A 186 13.96 -5.35 -21.48
N TRP A 187 14.22 -5.46 -20.17
CA TRP A 187 15.44 -6.10 -19.69
C TRP A 187 15.49 -7.59 -20.05
N ALA A 188 14.40 -8.33 -19.81
CA ALA A 188 14.30 -9.74 -20.11
C ALA A 188 14.46 -10.03 -21.61
N LEU A 189 13.72 -9.31 -22.46
CA LEU A 189 13.77 -9.49 -23.91
C LEU A 189 15.16 -9.13 -24.47
N ALA A 190 15.84 -8.12 -23.90
CA ALA A 190 17.21 -7.82 -24.26
C ALA A 190 18.17 -8.98 -23.93
N GLN A 191 18.01 -9.64 -22.78
CA GLN A 191 18.83 -10.83 -22.45
C GLN A 191 18.55 -12.00 -23.39
N LEU A 192 17.27 -12.26 -23.70
CA LEU A 192 16.88 -13.35 -24.60
C LEU A 192 17.38 -13.13 -26.02
N ARG A 193 17.31 -11.90 -26.55
CA ARG A 193 17.87 -11.53 -27.86
C ARG A 193 19.37 -11.84 -27.93
N ASP A 194 20.10 -11.63 -26.84
CA ASP A 194 21.53 -11.94 -26.74
C ASP A 194 21.81 -13.43 -26.45
N GLY A 195 20.80 -14.31 -26.44
CA GLY A 195 20.94 -15.74 -26.16
C GLY A 195 21.30 -16.07 -24.69
N LYS A 196 21.03 -15.16 -23.75
CA LYS A 196 21.40 -15.33 -22.33
C LYS A 196 20.24 -15.89 -21.51
N ASP A 197 20.52 -16.85 -20.64
CA ASP A 197 19.58 -17.30 -19.60
C ASP A 197 19.31 -16.15 -18.61
N ILE A 198 18.04 -15.78 -18.46
CA ILE A 198 17.61 -14.60 -17.72
C ILE A 198 17.99 -14.72 -16.24
N TYR A 199 17.75 -15.89 -15.63
CA TYR A 199 18.01 -16.09 -14.21
C TYR A 199 19.50 -15.99 -13.89
N SER A 200 20.34 -16.56 -14.75
CA SER A 200 21.79 -16.45 -14.65
C SER A 200 22.27 -15.00 -14.76
N GLN A 201 21.63 -14.17 -15.60
CA GLN A 201 21.94 -12.72 -15.62
C GLN A 201 21.40 -12.00 -14.38
N ALA A 202 20.24 -12.40 -13.86
CA ALA A 202 19.68 -11.83 -12.64
C ALA A 202 20.59 -12.06 -11.42
N LEU A 203 21.23 -13.23 -11.34
CA LEU A 203 22.18 -13.58 -10.27
C LEU A 203 23.52 -12.83 -10.34
N LYS A 204 23.85 -12.24 -11.50
CA LYS A 204 25.03 -11.37 -11.65
C LYS A 204 24.80 -9.94 -11.19
N LEU A 205 23.53 -9.55 -11.00
CA LEU A 205 23.20 -8.26 -10.44
C LEU A 205 23.45 -8.27 -8.93
N ASP A 206 23.76 -7.11 -8.37
CA ASP A 206 23.97 -6.98 -6.93
C ASP A 206 22.73 -7.45 -6.15
N GLU A 207 22.95 -8.23 -5.08
CA GLU A 207 21.91 -8.56 -4.07
C GLU A 207 21.63 -7.34 -3.16
N VAL A 208 21.31 -6.21 -3.78
CA VAL A 208 21.01 -4.94 -3.11
C VAL A 208 19.63 -4.48 -3.56
N ALA A 209 18.73 -4.35 -2.58
CA ALA A 209 17.46 -3.66 -2.76
C ALA A 209 17.69 -2.16 -2.70
N HIS A 210 16.97 -1.41 -3.53
CA HIS A 210 17.06 0.04 -3.57
C HIS A 210 15.79 0.68 -3.04
N VAL A 211 15.92 1.77 -2.30
CA VAL A 211 14.77 2.57 -1.89
C VAL A 211 14.36 3.50 -3.02
N ALA A 212 13.09 3.43 -3.39
CA ALA A 212 12.39 4.41 -4.18
C ALA A 212 11.39 5.17 -3.28
N LEU A 213 11.03 6.39 -3.67
CA LEU A 213 10.08 7.20 -2.94
C LEU A 213 8.73 7.18 -3.66
N LYS A 214 7.69 6.68 -2.97
CA LYS A 214 6.31 6.90 -3.38
C LYS A 214 5.87 8.24 -2.82
N GLN A 215 5.89 9.24 -3.68
CA GLN A 215 5.56 10.61 -3.34
C GLN A 215 4.03 10.80 -3.29
N GLU A 216 3.47 10.80 -2.08
CA GLU A 216 2.07 11.19 -1.83
C GLU A 216 2.05 12.57 -1.14
N PRO A 217 0.94 13.33 -1.23
CA PRO A 217 0.92 14.72 -0.77
C PRO A 217 1.01 14.87 0.74
N THR A 218 0.36 13.97 1.47
CA THR A 218 0.37 13.97 2.94
C THR A 218 1.58 13.25 3.52
N LYS A 219 2.17 12.29 2.77
CA LYS A 219 3.34 11.52 3.20
C LYS A 219 4.16 10.98 2.02
N THR A 220 5.47 10.99 2.16
CA THR A 220 6.34 10.19 1.30
C THR A 220 6.47 8.81 1.91
N ARG A 221 6.11 7.76 1.16
CA ARG A 221 6.34 6.37 1.59
C ARG A 221 7.57 5.81 0.91
N LEU A 222 8.34 5.02 1.64
CA LEU A 222 9.45 4.28 1.07
C LEU A 222 8.94 3.04 0.33
N VAL A 223 9.53 2.76 -0.83
CA VAL A 223 9.31 1.54 -1.60
C VAL A 223 10.65 0.83 -1.77
N ILE A 224 10.80 -0.34 -1.17
CA ILE A 224 12.06 -1.10 -1.27
C ILE A 224 11.95 -2.10 -2.41
N THR A 225 12.78 -1.94 -3.43
CA THR A 225 12.77 -2.79 -4.63
C THR A 225 13.22 -4.21 -4.32
N THR A 226 12.98 -5.11 -5.27
CA THR A 226 13.37 -6.51 -5.17
C THR A 226 14.50 -6.79 -6.15
N PRO A 227 15.63 -7.38 -5.72
CA PRO A 227 16.63 -7.91 -6.64
C PRO A 227 16.00 -8.88 -7.64
N MET A 228 16.43 -8.86 -8.90
CA MET A 228 15.76 -9.63 -9.97
C MET A 228 15.72 -11.14 -9.69
N GLY A 229 16.79 -11.71 -9.10
CA GLY A 229 16.81 -13.13 -8.71
C GLY A 229 15.71 -13.48 -7.71
N SER A 230 15.56 -12.66 -6.65
CA SER A 230 14.49 -12.80 -5.66
C SER A 230 13.10 -12.63 -6.26
N TYR A 231 12.93 -11.64 -7.14
CA TYR A 231 11.67 -11.41 -7.83
C TYR A 231 11.22 -12.65 -8.63
N LEU A 232 12.14 -13.27 -9.39
CA LEU A 232 11.84 -14.45 -10.19
C LEU A 232 11.45 -15.65 -9.32
N ARG A 233 12.21 -15.94 -8.26
CA ARG A 233 11.90 -17.04 -7.33
C ARG A 233 10.54 -16.84 -6.67
N GLN A 234 10.28 -15.65 -6.11
CA GLN A 234 9.01 -15.34 -5.47
C GLN A 234 7.83 -15.40 -6.44
N SER A 235 8.00 -14.89 -7.66
CA SER A 235 6.95 -14.92 -8.69
C SER A 235 6.60 -16.35 -9.08
N TYR A 236 7.60 -17.21 -9.22
CA TYR A 236 7.37 -18.63 -9.52
C TYR A 236 6.68 -19.37 -8.38
N MET A 237 7.16 -19.18 -7.14
CA MET A 237 6.52 -19.75 -5.96
C MET A 237 5.06 -19.31 -5.85
N ALA A 238 4.77 -18.01 -6.00
CA ALA A 238 3.41 -17.48 -5.96
C ALA A 238 2.52 -18.06 -7.07
N MET A 239 3.02 -18.12 -8.31
CA MET A 239 2.28 -18.70 -9.44
C MET A 239 1.91 -20.17 -9.16
N ARG A 240 2.85 -20.95 -8.63
CA ARG A 240 2.63 -22.36 -8.31
C ARG A 240 1.71 -22.57 -7.10
N ALA A 241 1.87 -21.75 -6.06
CA ALA A 241 1.07 -21.83 -4.84
C ALA A 241 -0.39 -21.39 -5.05
N GLY A 242 -0.66 -20.52 -6.04
CA GLY A 242 -2.03 -20.07 -6.33
C GLY A 242 -2.66 -19.26 -5.19
N HIS A 243 -3.99 -19.30 -5.08
CA HIS A 243 -4.73 -18.59 -4.04
C HIS A 243 -4.75 -19.38 -2.73
N CYS A 244 -4.55 -18.70 -1.60
CA CYS A 244 -4.67 -19.27 -0.26
C CYS A 244 -6.13 -19.15 0.21
N PRO A 245 -6.88 -20.25 0.38
CA PRO A 245 -8.32 -20.16 0.66
C PRO A 245 -8.66 -19.61 2.05
N ASP A 246 -7.77 -19.78 3.03
CA ASP A 246 -8.05 -19.48 4.44
C ASP A 246 -7.82 -18.02 4.82
N LEU A 247 -7.43 -17.14 3.89
CA LEU A 247 -7.32 -15.71 4.20
C LEU A 247 -8.66 -15.03 3.96
N SER A 248 -9.15 -14.30 4.96
CA SER A 248 -10.33 -13.44 4.87
C SER A 248 -10.00 -12.16 4.10
N SER A 249 -9.59 -12.30 2.84
CA SER A 249 -8.98 -11.25 2.04
C SER A 249 -9.49 -11.21 0.60
N PRO A 250 -9.75 -10.04 0.01
CA PRO A 250 -10.04 -9.95 -1.43
C PRO A 250 -8.85 -10.31 -2.33
N LEU A 251 -7.65 -10.52 -1.76
CA LEU A 251 -6.51 -11.11 -2.50
C LEU A 251 -6.78 -12.55 -2.94
N THR A 252 -7.69 -13.26 -2.25
CA THR A 252 -7.93 -14.70 -2.44
C THR A 252 -9.22 -14.94 -3.21
N SER A 253 -10.31 -14.26 -2.84
CA SER A 253 -11.54 -14.20 -3.62
C SER A 253 -12.26 -12.86 -3.45
N GLN A 254 -12.83 -12.34 -4.54
CA GLN A 254 -13.70 -11.17 -4.48
C GLN A 254 -14.99 -11.44 -3.69
N ASP A 255 -15.41 -12.70 -3.62
CA ASP A 255 -16.63 -13.11 -2.91
C ASP A 255 -16.56 -12.79 -1.42
N VAL A 256 -15.35 -12.80 -0.84
CA VAL A 256 -15.13 -12.43 0.57
C VAL A 256 -15.66 -11.03 0.89
N LEU A 257 -15.51 -10.07 -0.04
CA LEU A 257 -16.10 -8.74 0.16
C LEU A 257 -17.63 -8.79 0.11
N THR A 258 -18.18 -9.49 -0.89
CA THR A 258 -19.63 -9.60 -1.10
C THR A 258 -20.32 -10.28 0.07
N GLU A 259 -19.78 -11.39 0.55
CA GLU A 259 -20.32 -12.17 1.68
C GLU A 259 -20.35 -11.35 2.97
N GLN A 260 -19.26 -10.65 3.27
CA GLN A 260 -19.18 -9.84 4.49
C GLN A 260 -20.01 -8.55 4.38
N MET A 261 -20.18 -8.00 3.17
CA MET A 261 -21.08 -6.86 2.91
C MET A 261 -22.57 -7.21 2.98
N ALA A 262 -22.94 -8.47 2.76
CA ALA A 262 -24.33 -8.92 2.85
C ALA A 262 -24.86 -8.97 4.30
N SER A 263 -23.96 -8.92 5.28
CA SER A 263 -24.31 -8.99 6.71
C SER A 263 -24.25 -7.61 7.37
N VAL A 264 -25.24 -7.32 8.21
CA VAL A 264 -25.25 -6.11 9.05
C VAL A 264 -24.75 -6.46 10.44
N TRP A 265 -23.73 -5.72 10.90
CA TRP A 265 -23.14 -5.86 12.23
C TRP A 265 -23.39 -4.60 13.05
N GLN A 266 -23.44 -4.75 14.38
CA GLN A 266 -23.65 -3.62 15.29
C GLN A 266 -22.39 -2.77 15.47
N TYR A 267 -21.23 -3.42 15.53
CA TYR A 267 -19.93 -2.79 15.76
C TYR A 267 -18.93 -3.18 14.68
N TYR A 268 -18.16 -2.20 14.26
CA TYR A 268 -17.06 -2.27 13.33
C TYR A 268 -15.84 -1.62 14.00
N VAL A 269 -14.67 -2.24 13.83
CA VAL A 269 -13.41 -1.75 14.40
C VAL A 269 -12.33 -1.82 13.33
N SER A 270 -11.90 -0.66 12.82
CA SER A 270 -10.74 -0.56 11.93
C SER A 270 -9.45 -0.58 12.74
N VAL A 271 -8.47 -1.36 12.29
CA VAL A 271 -7.12 -1.36 12.91
C VAL A 271 -6.19 -0.57 12.02
N ASP A 272 -5.63 0.51 12.57
CA ASP A 272 -4.61 1.30 11.89
C ASP A 272 -3.27 1.16 12.60
N ALA A 273 -2.42 0.28 12.09
CA ALA A 273 -1.09 0.03 12.64
C ALA A 273 -0.06 1.08 12.16
N LYS A 274 0.76 1.57 13.08
CA LYS A 274 1.84 2.52 12.76
C LYS A 274 2.97 1.80 12.03
N SER A 275 3.18 2.11 10.75
CA SER A 275 4.28 1.52 9.96
C SER A 275 4.31 -0.01 10.06
N PHE A 276 3.16 -0.66 9.83
CA PHE A 276 2.96 -2.11 9.98
C PHE A 276 4.10 -2.96 9.38
N ASP A 277 4.47 -2.68 8.13
CA ASP A 277 5.57 -3.37 7.43
C ASP A 277 6.90 -3.31 8.21
N HIS A 278 7.11 -2.29 9.04
CA HIS A 278 8.31 -2.10 9.84
C HIS A 278 8.30 -2.94 11.11
N GLN A 279 7.19 -3.57 11.50
CA GLN A 279 7.07 -4.28 12.77
C GLN A 279 7.28 -5.79 12.62
N ILE A 280 7.09 -6.34 11.42
CA ILE A 280 7.12 -7.79 11.18
C ILE A 280 8.55 -8.36 11.26
N PRO A 281 8.81 -9.42 12.06
CA PRO A 281 10.14 -9.97 12.21
C PRO A 281 10.57 -10.82 11.02
N ARG A 282 11.89 -10.90 10.79
CA ARG A 282 12.45 -11.72 9.70
C ARG A 282 12.06 -13.19 9.81
N TRP A 283 11.94 -13.75 11.02
CA TRP A 283 11.56 -15.16 11.16
C TRP A 283 10.17 -15.43 10.57
N PHE A 284 9.23 -14.48 10.71
CA PHE A 284 7.88 -14.62 10.16
C PHE A 284 7.93 -14.53 8.63
N VAL A 285 8.70 -13.58 8.09
CA VAL A 285 8.94 -13.45 6.65
C VAL A 285 9.55 -14.73 6.06
N GLU A 286 10.58 -15.27 6.71
CA GLU A 286 11.24 -16.52 6.30
C GLU A 286 10.27 -17.71 6.33
N GLU A 287 9.44 -17.83 7.37
CA GLU A 287 8.46 -18.91 7.45
C GLU A 287 7.35 -18.77 6.41
N ALA A 288 6.85 -17.55 6.16
CA ALA A 288 5.86 -17.30 5.11
C ALA A 288 6.41 -17.66 3.72
N ILE A 289 7.67 -17.33 3.42
CA ILE A 289 8.35 -17.75 2.18
C ILE A 289 8.42 -19.28 2.11
N MET A 290 8.81 -19.95 3.20
CA MET A 290 8.88 -21.41 3.21
C MET A 290 7.50 -22.05 3.01
N MET A 291 6.47 -21.57 3.69
CA MET A 291 5.09 -22.02 3.54
C MET A 291 4.67 -21.97 2.07
N VAL A 292 4.81 -20.80 1.41
CA VAL A 292 4.47 -20.65 -0.01
C VAL A 292 5.28 -21.64 -0.86
N SER A 293 6.57 -21.82 -0.59
CA SER A 293 7.41 -22.75 -1.34
C SER A 293 7.00 -24.23 -1.18
N ARG A 294 6.53 -24.62 0.02
CA ARG A 294 6.06 -25.98 0.31
C ARG A 294 4.72 -26.25 -0.37
N VAL A 295 3.77 -25.31 -0.28
CA VAL A 295 2.49 -25.39 -1.00
C VAL A 295 2.71 -25.44 -2.52
N ALA A 296 3.66 -24.65 -3.02
CA ALA A 296 4.05 -24.63 -4.42
C ALA A 296 4.77 -25.92 -4.89
N GLY A 297 5.18 -26.80 -3.96
CA GLY A 297 5.95 -28.01 -4.27
C GLY A 297 7.37 -27.72 -4.76
N VAL A 298 7.97 -26.58 -4.35
CA VAL A 298 9.32 -26.14 -4.75
C VAL A 298 10.14 -25.63 -3.55
N PRO A 299 10.29 -26.44 -2.48
CA PRO A 299 10.95 -26.01 -1.25
C PRO A 299 12.40 -25.58 -1.45
N ASP A 300 13.11 -26.12 -2.45
CA ASP A 300 14.50 -25.76 -2.74
C ASP A 300 14.63 -24.29 -3.19
N ILE A 301 13.67 -23.81 -3.99
CA ILE A 301 13.59 -22.40 -4.41
C ILE A 301 13.31 -21.49 -3.21
N GLY A 302 12.47 -21.95 -2.26
CA GLY A 302 12.23 -21.26 -1.00
C GLY A 302 13.48 -21.13 -0.14
N ARG A 303 14.27 -22.20 -0.02
CA ARG A 303 15.55 -22.17 0.71
C ARG A 303 16.57 -21.24 0.05
N GLU A 304 16.65 -21.26 -1.27
CA GLU A 304 17.51 -20.33 -2.03
C GLU A 304 17.10 -18.87 -1.78
N GLU A 305 15.79 -18.58 -1.78
CA GLU A 305 15.29 -17.24 -1.49
C GLU A 305 15.62 -16.78 -0.07
N ILE A 306 15.49 -17.65 0.93
CA ILE A 306 15.87 -17.33 2.31
C ILE A 306 17.37 -17.10 2.44
N ALA A 307 18.19 -17.88 1.74
CA ALA A 307 19.63 -17.67 1.71
C ALA A 307 19.98 -16.28 1.13
N ALA A 308 19.30 -15.87 0.05
CA ALA A 308 19.44 -14.53 -0.51
C ALA A 308 18.94 -13.45 0.45
N LEU A 309 17.78 -13.63 1.08
CA LEU A 309 17.22 -12.70 2.07
C LEU A 309 18.17 -12.45 3.25
N ARG A 310 18.88 -13.48 3.71
CA ARG A 310 19.85 -13.36 4.82
C ARG A 310 21.11 -12.58 4.46
N ARG A 311 21.44 -12.48 3.17
CA ARG A 311 22.56 -11.66 2.64
C ARG A 311 22.11 -10.29 2.14
N LEU A 312 20.81 -10.09 1.96
CA LEU A 312 20.22 -8.89 1.40
C LEU A 312 20.68 -7.61 2.12
N ARG A 313 21.01 -6.62 1.31
CA ARG A 313 21.28 -5.25 1.74
C ARG A 313 20.27 -4.30 1.11
N VAL A 314 19.97 -3.21 1.81
CA VAL A 314 19.08 -2.14 1.33
C VAL A 314 19.89 -0.86 1.23
N ALA A 315 19.81 -0.18 0.08
CA ALA A 315 20.58 1.02 -0.20
C ALA A 315 19.69 2.23 -0.56
N THR A 316 20.04 3.39 0.00
CA THR A 316 19.46 4.68 -0.34
C THR A 316 20.47 5.80 -0.08
N HIS A 317 20.49 6.84 -0.92
CA HIS A 317 21.33 8.04 -0.72
C HIS A 317 22.80 7.74 -0.29
N GLY A 318 23.45 6.74 -0.91
CA GLY A 318 24.83 6.35 -0.60
C GLY A 318 25.02 5.58 0.72
N ARG A 319 23.96 5.35 1.48
CA ARG A 319 23.94 4.48 2.67
C ARG A 319 23.44 3.10 2.31
N THR A 320 24.05 2.07 2.91
CA THR A 320 23.68 0.67 2.71
C THR A 320 23.58 0.00 4.08
N VAL A 321 22.45 -0.64 4.35
CA VAL A 321 22.17 -1.36 5.60
C VAL A 321 21.82 -2.81 5.33
N ARG A 322 22.15 -3.71 6.26
CA ARG A 322 21.78 -5.12 6.14
C ARG A 322 20.31 -5.32 6.54
N TYR A 323 19.58 -6.10 5.76
CA TYR A 323 18.21 -6.47 6.08
C TYR A 323 18.16 -7.42 7.29
N ARG A 324 17.36 -7.06 8.30
CA ARG A 324 17.16 -7.78 9.57
C ARG A 324 15.69 -8.05 9.89
N GLY A 325 14.75 -7.47 9.15
CA GLY A 325 13.31 -7.68 9.32
C GLY A 325 12.49 -6.63 8.60
N GLY A 326 11.17 -6.71 8.77
CA GLY A 326 10.17 -5.92 8.09
C GLY A 326 9.71 -6.54 6.77
N VAL A 327 8.44 -6.37 6.43
CA VAL A 327 7.93 -6.72 5.10
C VAL A 327 8.48 -5.69 4.11
N LEU A 328 9.02 -6.11 2.97
CA LEU A 328 9.58 -5.19 1.96
C LEU A 328 8.53 -4.91 0.89
N SER A 329 8.19 -3.65 0.63
CA SER A 329 6.98 -3.30 -0.13
C SER A 329 7.02 -3.52 -1.65
N GLY A 330 8.21 -3.66 -2.25
CA GLY A 330 8.36 -3.95 -3.69
C GLY A 330 8.45 -5.43 -4.04
N TRP A 331 8.23 -6.32 -3.07
CA TRP A 331 8.38 -7.77 -3.20
C TRP A 331 7.12 -8.42 -3.76
N ARG A 332 7.29 -9.57 -4.42
CA ARG A 332 6.14 -10.23 -5.06
C ARG A 332 5.20 -10.86 -4.02
N LEU A 333 5.73 -11.21 -2.86
CA LEU A 333 4.99 -11.78 -1.73
C LEU A 333 4.57 -10.74 -0.68
N THR A 334 4.85 -9.44 -0.86
CA THR A 334 4.57 -8.38 0.14
C THR A 334 3.14 -8.45 0.67
N SER A 335 2.16 -8.37 -0.25
CA SER A 335 0.74 -8.35 0.12
C SER A 335 0.34 -9.64 0.81
N PHE A 336 0.82 -10.80 0.36
CA PHE A 336 0.54 -12.08 1.01
C PHE A 336 1.09 -12.11 2.44
N ILE A 337 2.36 -11.75 2.64
CA ILE A 337 3.01 -11.79 3.96
C ILE A 337 2.31 -10.84 4.93
N GLY A 338 2.00 -9.62 4.50
CA GLY A 338 1.28 -8.66 5.33
C GLY A 338 -0.12 -9.15 5.68
N THR A 339 -0.88 -9.65 4.69
CA THR A 339 -2.21 -10.22 4.93
C THR A 339 -2.17 -11.44 5.85
N LEU A 340 -1.19 -12.33 5.73
CA LEU A 340 -1.04 -13.49 6.61
C LEU A 340 -0.78 -13.07 8.06
N ALA A 341 0.05 -12.04 8.28
CA ALA A 341 0.29 -11.51 9.62
C ALA A 341 -1.00 -10.93 10.23
N SER A 342 -1.77 -10.18 9.42
CA SER A 342 -3.04 -9.60 9.84
C SER A 342 -4.14 -10.65 10.06
N GLU A 343 -4.20 -11.70 9.23
CA GLU A 343 -5.09 -12.85 9.40
C GLU A 343 -4.86 -13.51 10.76
N ILE A 344 -3.61 -13.86 11.06
CA ILE A 344 -3.21 -14.50 12.32
C ILE A 344 -3.51 -13.60 13.53
N PHE A 345 -3.27 -12.29 13.40
CA PHE A 345 -3.65 -11.31 14.41
C PHE A 345 -5.17 -11.33 14.67
N CYS A 346 -5.99 -11.29 13.63
CA CYS A 346 -7.45 -11.31 13.74
C CYS A 346 -7.98 -12.64 14.27
N GLN A 347 -7.38 -13.77 13.90
CA GLN A 347 -7.69 -15.08 14.48
C GLN A 347 -7.49 -15.06 15.99
N ARG A 348 -6.40 -14.45 16.47
CA ARG A 348 -6.16 -14.31 17.91
C ARG A 348 -7.22 -13.45 18.61
N VAL A 349 -7.64 -12.34 18.00
CA VAL A 349 -8.73 -11.51 18.54
C VAL A 349 -10.02 -12.32 18.63
N SER A 350 -10.34 -13.08 17.58
CA SER A 350 -11.51 -13.96 17.55
C SER A 350 -11.46 -15.04 18.64
N GLU A 351 -10.33 -15.72 18.81
CA GLU A 351 -10.13 -16.72 19.88
C GLU A 351 -10.29 -16.16 21.29
N ARG A 352 -9.84 -14.91 21.50
CA ARG A 352 -9.84 -14.24 22.81
C ARG A 352 -11.18 -13.58 23.12
N SER A 353 -11.99 -13.33 22.11
CA SER A 353 -13.31 -12.73 22.26
C SER A 353 -14.34 -13.77 22.67
N SER A 354 -15.26 -13.39 23.56
CA SER A 354 -16.47 -14.17 23.83
C SER A 354 -17.55 -13.95 22.77
N ALA A 355 -17.37 -12.96 21.90
CA ALA A 355 -18.29 -12.61 20.83
C ALA A 355 -17.94 -13.32 19.52
N VAL A 356 -18.94 -13.46 18.64
CA VAL A 356 -18.68 -13.84 17.26
C VAL A 356 -17.96 -12.67 16.58
N VAL A 357 -16.70 -12.89 16.20
CA VAL A 357 -15.89 -11.90 15.46
C VAL A 357 -15.69 -12.39 14.04
N ARG A 358 -15.95 -11.51 13.10
CA ARG A 358 -15.62 -11.67 11.69
C ARG A 358 -14.72 -10.52 11.26
N TYR A 359 -13.96 -10.69 10.19
CA TYR A 359 -12.98 -9.69 9.80
C TYR A 359 -12.63 -9.77 8.31
N LEU A 360 -12.04 -8.68 7.83
CA LEU A 360 -11.44 -8.53 6.51
C LEU A 360 -10.00 -8.04 6.68
N VAL A 361 -9.08 -8.62 5.92
CA VAL A 361 -7.65 -8.30 5.98
C VAL A 361 -7.04 -8.12 4.58
N GLN A 362 -6.22 -7.08 4.40
CA GLN A 362 -5.35 -6.95 3.23
C GLN A 362 -4.12 -6.10 3.57
N GLY A 363 -2.97 -6.77 3.76
CA GLY A 363 -1.78 -6.09 4.25
C GLY A 363 -2.02 -5.52 5.64
N ASP A 364 -1.78 -4.21 5.81
CA ASP A 364 -2.03 -3.46 7.04
C ASP A 364 -3.48 -2.98 7.21
N ASP A 365 -4.29 -3.00 6.14
CA ASP A 365 -5.71 -2.69 6.22
C ASP A 365 -6.46 -3.86 6.87
N VAL A 366 -7.07 -3.62 8.02
CA VAL A 366 -7.81 -4.61 8.79
C VAL A 366 -9.12 -3.99 9.29
N LEU A 367 -10.21 -4.73 9.12
CA LEU A 367 -11.52 -4.38 9.64
C LEU A 367 -12.12 -5.59 10.35
N LEU A 368 -12.46 -5.44 11.62
CA LEU A 368 -13.19 -6.45 12.39
C LEU A 368 -14.63 -5.98 12.61
N PHE A 369 -15.54 -6.93 12.76
CA PHE A 369 -16.95 -6.65 12.99
C PHE A 369 -17.60 -7.71 13.88
N SER A 370 -18.52 -7.25 14.73
CA SER A 370 -19.21 -8.05 15.73
C SER A 370 -20.54 -7.42 16.16
N ASN A 371 -21.37 -8.19 16.86
CA ASN A 371 -22.59 -7.70 17.50
C ASN A 371 -22.36 -7.27 18.96
N THR A 372 -21.15 -7.48 19.48
CA THR A 372 -20.72 -7.06 20.82
C THR A 372 -19.45 -6.21 20.66
N PRO A 373 -19.21 -5.22 21.54
CA PRO A 373 -17.95 -4.46 21.52
C PRO A 373 -16.71 -5.37 21.63
N ILE A 374 -15.66 -5.07 20.87
CA ILE A 374 -14.41 -5.86 20.83
C ILE A 374 -13.13 -5.03 20.95
N SER A 375 -13.23 -3.70 21.08
CA SER A 375 -12.05 -2.80 21.14
C SER A 375 -11.08 -3.11 22.29
N GLU A 376 -11.59 -3.54 23.45
CA GLU A 376 -10.79 -3.91 24.62
C GLU A 376 -9.94 -5.17 24.34
N VAL A 377 -10.57 -6.25 23.89
CA VAL A 377 -9.89 -7.50 23.51
C VAL A 377 -8.86 -7.25 22.42
N LEU A 378 -9.20 -6.42 21.43
CA LEU A 378 -8.28 -6.04 20.37
C LEU A 378 -7.05 -5.32 20.92
N SER A 379 -7.25 -4.38 21.85
CA SER A 379 -6.15 -3.66 22.51
C SER A 379 -5.23 -4.60 23.30
N GLU A 380 -5.80 -5.57 24.01
CA GLU A 380 -5.03 -6.60 24.71
C GLU A 380 -4.19 -7.44 23.74
N VAL A 381 -4.80 -7.92 22.65
CA VAL A 381 -4.10 -8.73 21.65
C VAL A 381 -3.04 -7.91 20.91
N ALA A 382 -3.29 -6.64 20.62
CA ALA A 382 -2.28 -5.73 20.07
C ALA A 382 -1.07 -5.59 21.00
N ALA A 383 -1.29 -5.47 22.31
CA ALA A 383 -0.21 -5.47 23.30
C ALA A 383 0.51 -6.84 23.40
N GLU A 384 -0.23 -7.95 23.33
CA GLU A 384 0.31 -9.32 23.30
C GLU A 384 1.27 -9.50 22.11
N PHE A 385 0.85 -9.01 20.94
CA PHE A 385 1.62 -9.04 19.69
C PHE A 385 2.69 -7.96 19.61
N GLN A 386 2.71 -6.99 20.52
CA GLN A 386 3.54 -5.79 20.45
C GLN A 386 3.31 -5.01 19.14
N LEU A 387 2.07 -5.01 18.65
CA LEU A 387 1.64 -4.23 17.51
C LEU A 387 1.36 -2.79 17.95
N VAL A 388 2.10 -1.84 17.39
CA VAL A 388 1.90 -0.42 17.67
C VAL A 388 0.76 0.12 16.80
N LEU A 389 -0.34 0.48 17.44
CA LEU A 389 -1.49 1.15 16.80
C LEU A 389 -1.27 2.66 16.73
N LYS A 390 -1.82 3.32 15.70
CA LYS A 390 -1.79 4.79 15.60
C LYS A 390 -2.78 5.45 16.56
N HIS A 391 -3.93 4.82 16.73
CA HIS A 391 -5.02 5.28 17.59
C HIS A 391 -5.54 4.09 18.40
N ALA A 392 -6.19 4.38 19.54
CA ALA A 392 -6.91 3.35 20.27
C ALA A 392 -8.04 2.78 19.38
N PRO A 393 -8.29 1.46 19.39
CA PRO A 393 -9.43 0.88 18.69
C PRO A 393 -10.74 1.45 19.24
N VAL A 394 -11.70 1.71 18.35
CA VAL A 394 -13.01 2.25 18.71
C VAL A 394 -14.08 1.36 18.10
N ASP A 395 -15.04 0.95 18.92
CA ASP A 395 -16.26 0.29 18.46
C ASP A 395 -17.21 1.34 17.85
N ALA A 396 -17.42 1.27 16.54
CA ALA A 396 -18.21 2.23 15.79
C ALA A 396 -19.33 1.52 14.99
N PRO A 397 -20.42 2.21 14.63
CA PRO A 397 -21.47 1.64 13.79
C PRO A 397 -21.04 1.44 12.32
N THR A 398 -19.87 1.97 11.94
CA THR A 398 -19.23 1.81 10.63
C THR A 398 -17.73 1.59 10.78
N GLY A 399 -17.08 1.09 9.73
CA GLY A 399 -15.63 0.97 9.69
C GLY A 399 -15.08 1.15 8.28
N ILE A 400 -13.77 1.36 8.18
CA ILE A 400 -13.07 1.61 6.92
C ILE A 400 -12.21 0.40 6.55
N PHE A 401 -12.33 -0.07 5.31
CA PHE A 401 -11.49 -1.13 4.72
C PHE A 401 -11.22 -0.82 3.25
N LEU A 402 -9.96 -0.90 2.81
CA LEU A 402 -9.56 -0.58 1.42
C LEU A 402 -10.12 0.75 0.92
N GLN A 403 -10.12 1.75 1.80
CA GLN A 403 -10.64 3.10 1.52
C GLN A 403 -12.15 3.17 1.23
N ARG A 404 -12.90 2.14 1.64
CA ARG A 404 -14.37 2.10 1.62
C ARG A 404 -14.91 2.13 3.03
N THR A 405 -15.92 2.96 3.27
CA THR A 405 -16.74 2.89 4.48
C THR A 405 -17.73 1.75 4.33
N LEU A 406 -17.84 0.93 5.38
CA LEU A 406 -18.72 -0.22 5.50
C LEU A 406 -19.55 -0.05 6.77
N GLY A 407 -20.87 -0.21 6.67
CA GLY A 407 -21.73 -0.21 7.85
C GLY A 407 -23.21 -0.29 7.50
N ARG A 408 -24.01 -0.88 8.39
CA ARG A 408 -25.49 -0.86 8.36
C ARG A 408 -26.15 -1.08 6.98
N GLY A 409 -25.61 -2.00 6.17
CA GLY A 409 -26.17 -2.38 4.87
C GLY A 409 -25.77 -1.49 3.69
N TYR A 410 -24.80 -0.58 3.87
CA TYR A 410 -24.24 0.22 2.79
C TYR A 410 -22.72 0.08 2.69
N SER A 411 -22.19 0.40 1.51
CA SER A 411 -20.77 0.59 1.27
C SER A 411 -20.55 1.81 0.38
N HIS A 412 -19.69 2.73 0.83
CA HIS A 412 -19.39 3.95 0.10
C HIS A 412 -17.89 4.10 -0.11
N THR A 413 -17.53 4.58 -1.30
CA THR A 413 -16.14 4.97 -1.62
C THR A 413 -16.06 6.49 -1.61
N ALA A 414 -14.98 7.04 -1.05
CA ALA A 414 -14.73 8.47 -1.11
C ALA A 414 -14.36 8.91 -2.53
N PHE A 415 -15.30 9.52 -3.26
CA PHE A 415 -15.04 10.14 -4.56
C PHE A 415 -13.96 11.21 -4.46
N GLY A 416 -13.88 11.95 -3.35
CA GLY A 416 -12.83 12.93 -3.07
C GLY A 416 -11.40 12.40 -3.28
N ARG A 417 -11.17 11.10 -3.04
CA ARG A 417 -9.87 10.43 -3.29
C ARG A 417 -9.59 10.16 -4.77
N ALA A 418 -10.65 10.00 -5.58
CA ALA A 418 -10.56 9.81 -7.03
C ALA A 418 -10.46 11.14 -7.79
N VAL A 419 -10.80 12.27 -7.16
CA VAL A 419 -10.75 13.61 -7.76
C VAL A 419 -9.39 13.92 -8.40
N ARG A 420 -8.28 13.50 -7.78
CA ARG A 420 -6.94 13.65 -8.38
C ARG A 420 -6.80 12.96 -9.74
N GLN A 421 -7.35 11.74 -9.88
CA GLN A 421 -7.29 10.98 -11.12
C GLN A 421 -8.22 11.57 -12.20
N LEU A 422 -9.26 12.31 -11.79
CA LEU A 422 -10.13 13.08 -12.67
C LEU A 422 -9.47 14.39 -13.13
N PHE A 423 -8.75 15.06 -12.23
CA PHE A 423 -8.17 16.37 -12.50
C PHE A 423 -6.86 16.28 -13.25
N TYR A 424 -6.00 15.29 -12.99
CA TYR A 424 -4.63 15.27 -13.51
C TYR A 424 -4.33 14.06 -14.43
N ALA A 425 -3.77 14.33 -15.61
CA ALA A 425 -3.35 13.39 -16.65
C ALA A 425 -2.09 12.61 -16.30
N TYR A 426 -1.11 13.34 -15.78
CA TYR A 426 0.18 12.86 -15.31
C TYR A 426 0.42 13.54 -13.98
N PRO A 427 0.13 12.87 -12.84
CA PRO A 427 0.09 13.55 -11.57
C PRO A 427 1.43 14.20 -11.21
N TRP A 428 2.56 13.75 -11.77
CA TRP A 428 3.85 14.45 -11.76
C TRP A 428 4.62 14.07 -13.02
N LEU A 429 4.71 14.96 -14.01
CA LEU A 429 5.84 14.90 -14.95
C LEU A 429 7.08 15.26 -14.14
N GLU A 430 8.05 14.35 -14.15
CA GLU A 430 9.33 14.45 -13.47
C GLU A 430 9.95 15.85 -13.61
N ARG A 431 10.75 16.25 -12.62
CA ARG A 431 11.60 17.47 -12.57
C ARG A 431 12.48 17.73 -13.82
N HIS A 432 12.34 16.97 -14.90
CA HIS A 432 13.11 17.01 -16.13
C HIS A 432 12.57 17.93 -17.22
N LEU A 433 11.31 18.40 -17.16
CA LEU A 433 10.81 19.35 -18.17
C LEU A 433 11.18 20.82 -17.91
N VAL A 434 11.57 21.18 -16.68
CA VAL A 434 12.02 22.57 -16.38
C VAL A 434 13.43 22.88 -16.91
N LYS A 435 14.21 21.86 -17.34
CA LYS A 435 15.51 22.10 -18.01
C LYS A 435 15.41 22.35 -19.52
N LEU A 436 14.26 22.09 -20.16
CA LEU A 436 14.12 22.28 -21.60
C LEU A 436 13.66 23.70 -21.99
N ALA A 437 13.14 24.49 -21.05
CA ALA A 437 12.74 25.87 -21.30
C ALA A 437 13.87 26.90 -21.02
N SER A 438 14.96 26.51 -20.36
CA SER A 438 16.10 27.40 -20.06
C SER A 438 17.29 27.26 -21.01
N CYS A 439 17.18 26.44 -22.06
CA CYS A 439 18.21 26.28 -23.11
C CYS A 439 17.78 26.81 -24.50
N GLN A 440 16.74 27.66 -24.59
CA GLN A 440 16.31 28.26 -25.86
C GLN A 440 16.39 29.80 -25.93
N ASN A 441 17.00 30.46 -24.95
CA ASN A 441 17.27 31.91 -25.01
C ASN A 441 18.75 32.24 -24.69
N SER A 442 19.66 31.60 -25.41
CA SER A 442 21.05 32.06 -25.52
C SER A 442 21.57 31.71 -26.91
N SER A 443 21.17 32.54 -27.87
CA SER A 443 21.82 32.76 -29.16
C SER A 443 21.87 34.25 -29.39
#